data_AF-A0A819SU94-F1
#
_entry.id   AF-A0A819SU94-F1
#
_cell.length_a   1.000
_cell.length_b   1.000
_cell.length_c   1.000
_cell.angle_alpha   90.00
_cell.angle_beta   90.00
_cell.angle_gamma   90.00
#
_symmetry.space_group_name_H-M   'P 1'
#
loop_
_entity.id
_entity.type
_entity.pdbx_description
1 polymer ?
#
loop_
_entity_poly.entity_id
_entity_poly.type
_entity_poly.pdbx_seq_one_letter_code
_entity_poly.pdbx_strand_id
1 'polypeptide(L)'
;MISDYHQFARRIFHTILYNKDISNIKILLLKSFYRLNLNYFEYNGQPLIHLCCLYNRLDLLKFLVEFGHCDISIMNRDGWLPVHIASYLGYMDIVLYLLECH
;
A
#
# COMPACT_ATOMS: atom_id res chain seq x y z
N MET A 1 -22.20 -0.67 -6.09
CA MET A 1 -21.41 0.47 -5.56
C MET A 1 -20.60 0.09 -4.32
N ILE A 2 -21.21 -0.30 -3.18
CA ILE A 2 -20.45 -0.74 -1.98
C ILE A 2 -19.84 -2.15 -2.17
N SER A 3 -20.56 -3.06 -2.85
CA SER A 3 -20.09 -4.41 -3.19
C SER A 3 -18.79 -4.42 -3.99
N ASP A 4 -18.69 -3.49 -4.94
CA ASP A 4 -17.60 -3.45 -5.92
C ASP A 4 -16.31 -2.93 -5.29
N TYR A 5 -16.42 -1.96 -4.36
CA TYR A 5 -15.30 -1.48 -3.56
C TYR A 5 -14.72 -2.57 -2.66
N HIS A 6 -15.57 -3.29 -1.92
CA HIS A 6 -15.11 -4.37 -1.06
C HIS A 6 -14.48 -5.53 -1.85
N GLN A 7 -15.07 -5.89 -2.99
CA GLN A 7 -14.51 -6.92 -3.86
C GLN A 7 -13.17 -6.49 -4.46
N PHE A 8 -13.06 -5.22 -4.85
CA PHE A 8 -11.82 -4.61 -5.35
C PHE A 8 -10.72 -4.60 -4.29
N ALA A 9 -11.02 -4.10 -3.09
CA ALA A 9 -10.11 -4.11 -1.94
C ALA A 9 -9.63 -5.50 -1.58
N ARG A 10 -10.54 -6.47 -1.52
CA ARG A 10 -10.21 -7.87 -1.26
C ARG A 10 -9.25 -8.44 -2.31
N ARG A 11 -9.41 -8.08 -3.58
CA ARG A 11 -8.55 -8.56 -4.66
C ARG A 11 -7.15 -7.96 -4.60
N ILE A 12 -7.04 -6.66 -4.32
CA ILE A 12 -5.73 -6.01 -4.09
C ILE A 12 -5.04 -6.68 -2.89
N PHE A 13 -5.74 -6.82 -1.77
CA PHE A 13 -5.19 -7.43 -0.56
C PHE A 13 -4.74 -8.87 -0.77
N HIS A 14 -5.56 -9.71 -1.42
CA HIS A 14 -5.18 -11.08 -1.78
C HIS A 14 -3.89 -11.11 -2.62
N THR A 15 -3.72 -10.15 -3.53
CA THR A 15 -2.53 -10.10 -4.39
C THR A 15 -1.30 -9.63 -3.60
N ILE A 16 -1.46 -8.70 -2.65
CA ILE A 16 -0.41 -8.28 -1.72
C ILE A 16 0.07 -9.45 -0.84
N LEU A 17 -0.85 -10.29 -0.39
CA LEU A 17 -0.55 -11.46 0.44
C LEU A 17 0.13 -12.59 -0.32
N TYR A 18 -0.49 -13.02 -1.42
CA TYR A 18 -0.19 -14.34 -2.00
C TYR A 18 0.57 -14.27 -3.32
N ASN A 19 0.57 -13.13 -3.99
CA ASN A 19 1.05 -13.05 -5.36
C ASN A 19 2.28 -12.15 -5.45
N LYS A 20 3.43 -12.70 -5.83
CA LYS A 20 4.64 -11.89 -6.09
C LYS A 20 4.47 -10.96 -7.29
N ASP A 21 3.61 -11.30 -8.24
CA ASP A 21 3.46 -10.53 -9.47
C ASP A 21 2.59 -9.29 -9.26
N ILE A 22 3.26 -8.13 -9.24
CA ILE A 22 2.68 -6.82 -8.97
C ILE A 22 2.03 -6.22 -10.23
N SER A 23 2.33 -6.77 -11.42
CA SER A 23 1.86 -6.27 -12.71
C SER A 23 0.34 -6.16 -12.78
N ASN A 24 -0.36 -7.17 -12.24
CA ASN A 24 -1.82 -7.19 -12.19
C ASN A 24 -2.38 -6.09 -11.27
N ILE A 25 -1.72 -5.79 -10.15
CA ILE A 25 -2.12 -4.71 -9.24
C ILE A 25 -1.90 -3.36 -9.93
N LYS A 26 -0.75 -3.15 -10.59
CA LYS A 26 -0.46 -1.90 -11.31
C LYS A 26 -1.54 -1.60 -12.34
N ILE A 27 -1.91 -2.59 -13.16
CA ILE A 27 -2.98 -2.44 -14.16
C ILE A 27 -4.32 -2.12 -13.48
N LEU A 28 -4.63 -2.78 -12.37
CA LEU A 28 -5.87 -2.57 -11.64
C LEU A 28 -5.96 -1.16 -11.04
N LEU A 29 -4.87 -0.69 -10.43
CA LEU A 29 -4.74 0.66 -9.87
C LEU A 29 -4.76 1.72 -10.98
N LEU A 30 -4.07 1.47 -12.10
CA LEU A 30 -4.06 2.33 -13.29
C LEU A 30 -5.47 2.58 -13.85
N LYS A 31 -6.28 1.54 -13.92
CA LYS A 31 -7.69 1.66 -14.36
C LYS A 31 -8.56 2.44 -13.39
N SER A 32 -8.18 2.51 -12.11
CA SER A 32 -8.97 3.15 -11.05
C SER A 32 -8.51 4.56 -10.67
N PHE A 33 -7.34 5.03 -11.14
CA PHE A 33 -6.73 6.30 -10.70
C PHE A 33 -7.62 7.54 -10.85
N TYR A 34 -8.55 7.56 -11.81
CA TYR A 34 -9.39 8.74 -12.02
C TYR A 34 -10.45 8.98 -10.93
N ARG A 35 -10.64 8.06 -9.97
CA ARG A 35 -11.71 8.18 -8.95
C ARG A 35 -11.31 7.80 -7.53
N LEU A 36 -10.13 7.22 -7.31
CA LEU A 36 -9.78 6.62 -6.04
C LEU A 36 -8.58 7.31 -5.40
N ASN A 37 -8.78 7.91 -4.23
CA ASN A 37 -7.68 8.41 -3.41
C ASN A 37 -7.11 7.26 -2.57
N LEU A 38 -5.87 6.84 -2.88
CA LEU A 38 -5.22 5.71 -2.25
C LEU A 38 -4.83 5.94 -0.78
N ASN A 39 -4.75 7.20 -0.34
CA ASN A 39 -4.44 7.55 1.05
C ASN A 39 -5.54 7.10 2.02
N TYR A 40 -6.80 7.07 1.53
CA TYR A 40 -7.94 6.58 2.30
C TYR A 40 -8.32 5.13 1.95
N PHE A 41 -7.57 4.52 1.03
CA PHE A 41 -7.81 3.13 0.66
C PHE A 41 -7.19 2.21 1.71
N GLU A 42 -8.07 1.56 2.46
CA GLU A 42 -7.71 0.72 3.59
C GLU A 42 -8.35 -0.66 3.51
N TYR A 43 -7.72 -1.62 4.20
CA TYR A 43 -8.31 -2.90 4.50
C TYR A 43 -8.15 -3.20 5.99
N ASN A 44 -9.26 -3.41 6.70
CA ASN A 44 -9.32 -3.67 8.14
C ASN A 44 -8.64 -2.59 9.02
N GLY A 45 -8.69 -1.33 8.58
CA GLY A 45 -8.07 -0.19 9.26
C GLY A 45 -6.62 0.07 8.89
N GLN A 46 -6.08 -0.70 7.95
CA GLN A 46 -4.72 -0.58 7.50
C GLN A 46 -4.68 0.07 6.11
N PRO A 47 -4.11 1.28 5.97
CA PRO A 47 -3.92 1.90 4.67
C PRO A 47 -3.04 1.03 3.76
N LEU A 48 -3.23 1.17 2.45
CA LEU A 48 -2.56 0.33 1.45
C LEU A 48 -1.03 0.35 1.56
N ILE A 49 -0.47 1.52 1.83
CA ILE A 49 0.97 1.72 2.03
C ILE A 49 1.49 0.92 3.23
N HIS A 50 0.76 0.92 4.35
CA HIS A 50 1.13 0.13 5.52
C HIS A 50 1.04 -1.37 5.25
N LEU A 51 0.08 -1.83 4.44
CA LEU A 51 0.02 -3.23 4.00
C LEU A 51 1.24 -3.62 3.18
N CYS A 52 1.75 -2.73 2.34
CA CYS A 52 2.99 -2.98 1.59
C CYS A 52 4.18 -3.14 2.53
N CYS A 53 4.26 -2.33 3.59
CA CYS A 53 5.29 -2.45 4.62
C CYS A 53 5.14 -3.75 5.41
N LEU A 54 3.91 -4.08 5.83
CA LEU A 54 3.61 -5.29 6.61
C LEU A 54 4.00 -6.58 5.89
N TYR A 55 3.77 -6.64 4.57
CA TYR A 55 4.02 -7.83 3.75
C TYR A 55 5.31 -7.75 2.92
N ASN A 56 6.24 -6.85 3.26
CA ASN A 56 7.52 -6.66 2.58
C ASN A 56 7.41 -6.50 1.04
N ARG A 57 6.50 -5.65 0.58
CA ARG A 57 6.20 -5.42 -0.85
C ARG A 57 6.83 -4.12 -1.35
N LEU A 58 8.15 -4.06 -1.38
CA LEU A 58 8.90 -2.87 -1.78
C LEU A 58 8.51 -2.36 -3.19
N ASP A 59 8.42 -3.23 -4.21
CA ASP A 59 8.13 -2.73 -5.57
C ASP A 59 6.72 -2.16 -5.72
N LEU A 60 5.77 -2.63 -4.90
CA LEU A 60 4.42 -2.07 -4.85
C LEU A 60 4.42 -0.75 -4.08
N LEU A 61 5.14 -0.69 -2.95
CA LEU A 61 5.32 0.55 -2.21
C LEU A 61 5.90 1.66 -3.10
N LYS A 62 6.97 1.35 -3.84
CA LYS A 62 7.57 2.26 -4.84
C LYS A 62 6.53 2.76 -5.84
N PHE A 63 5.78 1.82 -6.42
CA PHE A 63 4.73 2.17 -7.37
C PHE A 63 3.66 3.10 -6.77
N LEU A 64 3.23 2.86 -5.52
CA LEU A 64 2.22 3.68 -4.86
C LEU A 64 2.73 5.09 -4.54
N VAL A 65 3.99 5.22 -4.11
CA VAL A 65 4.58 6.53 -3.80
C VAL A 65 4.86 7.32 -5.08
N GLU A 66 5.52 6.72 -6.06
CA GLU A 66 5.95 7.40 -7.29
C GLU A 66 4.79 7.71 -8.24
N PHE A 67 3.86 6.76 -8.43
CA PHE A 67 2.77 6.87 -9.43
C PHE A 67 1.39 7.02 -8.80
N GLY A 68 1.21 6.50 -7.59
CA GLY A 68 -0.05 6.58 -6.87
C GLY A 68 -0.24 7.85 -6.04
N HIS A 69 0.80 8.69 -5.95
CA HIS A 69 0.84 9.89 -5.11
C HIS A 69 0.43 9.59 -3.66
N CYS A 70 0.80 8.41 -3.15
CA CYS A 70 0.47 8.03 -1.79
C CYS A 70 1.33 8.80 -0.78
N ASP A 71 0.69 9.34 0.24
CA ASP A 71 1.37 10.06 1.32
C ASP A 71 1.98 9.07 2.32
N ILE A 72 3.31 9.16 2.50
CA ILE A 72 4.08 8.30 3.41
C ILE A 72 3.95 8.72 4.87
N SER A 73 3.34 9.87 5.15
CA SER A 73 3.12 10.41 6.50
C SER A 73 1.78 9.98 7.12
N ILE A 74 1.00 9.15 6.42
CA ILE A 74 -0.30 8.66 6.92
C ILE A 74 -0.09 7.74 8.11
N MET A 75 -0.89 7.95 9.15
CA MET A 75 -0.96 7.03 10.29
C MET A 75 -2.07 5.98 10.09
N ASN A 76 -1.80 4.74 10.49
CA ASN A 76 -2.86 3.74 10.62
C ASN A 76 -3.70 3.99 11.90
N ARG A 77 -4.68 3.11 12.18
CA ARG A 77 -5.54 3.23 13.38
C ARG A 77 -4.80 3.19 14.72
N ASP A 78 -3.60 2.62 14.75
CA ASP A 78 -2.74 2.53 15.94
C ASP A 78 -1.79 3.75 16.07
N GLY A 79 -1.92 4.74 15.18
CA GLY A 79 -1.05 5.92 15.15
C GLY A 79 0.33 5.66 14.53
N TRP A 80 0.52 4.53 13.83
CA TRP A 80 1.81 4.18 13.25
C TRP A 80 1.93 4.69 11.82
N LEU A 81 3.03 5.38 11.54
CA LEU A 81 3.56 5.61 10.19
C LEU A 81 3.98 4.29 9.52
N PRO A 82 4.03 4.25 8.17
CA PRO A 82 4.50 3.09 7.41
C PRO A 82 5.93 2.68 7.80
N VAL A 83 6.80 3.67 8.06
CA VAL A 83 8.20 3.44 8.46
C VAL A 83 8.30 2.72 9.80
N HIS A 84 7.36 2.96 10.75
CA HIS A 84 7.36 2.24 12.02
C HIS A 84 7.11 0.75 11.83
N ILE A 85 6.19 0.37 10.93
CA ILE A 85 5.92 -1.04 10.61
C ILE A 85 7.16 -1.68 9.98
N ALA A 86 7.73 -1.04 8.97
CA ALA A 86 8.92 -1.56 8.28
C ALA A 86 10.11 -1.74 9.25
N SER A 87 10.29 -0.77 10.16
CA SER A 87 11.34 -0.79 11.18
C SER A 87 11.10 -1.91 12.20
N TYR A 88 9.87 -2.04 12.70
CA TYR A 88 9.50 -3.07 13.67
C TYR A 88 9.70 -4.49 13.12
N LEU A 89 9.46 -4.69 11.82
CA LEU A 89 9.62 -5.98 11.14
C LEU A 89 11.03 -6.21 10.59
N GLY A 90 11.92 -5.22 10.66
CA GLY A 90 13.31 -5.32 10.18
C GLY A 90 13.47 -5.28 8.65
N TYR A 91 12.50 -4.74 7.91
CA TYR A 91 12.56 -4.62 6.46
C TYR A 91 13.39 -3.41 6.02
N MET A 92 14.72 -3.54 6.13
CA MET A 92 15.67 -2.44 5.90
C MET A 92 15.51 -1.77 4.54
N ASP A 93 15.30 -2.52 3.46
CA ASP A 93 15.15 -1.95 2.12
C ASP A 93 13.94 -1.01 2.03
N ILE A 94 12.85 -1.32 2.74
CA ILE A 94 11.66 -0.49 2.83
C ILE A 94 11.92 0.73 3.71
N VAL A 95 12.61 0.56 4.84
CA VAL A 95 12.97 1.68 5.73
C VAL A 95 13.83 2.69 4.98
N LEU A 96 14.88 2.24 4.31
CA LEU A 96 15.76 3.10 3.51
C LEU A 96 14.97 3.83 2.42
N TYR A 97 14.14 3.12 1.67
CA TYR A 97 13.29 3.74 0.66
C TYR A 97 12.36 4.83 1.23
N LEU A 98 11.68 4.55 2.36
CA LEU A 98 10.78 5.52 2.99
C LEU A 98 11.52 6.74 3.54
N LEU A 99 12.76 6.59 4.00
CA LEU A 99 13.60 7.70 4.46
C LEU A 99 14.16 8.54 3.31
N GLU A 100 14.46 7.92 2.16
CA GLU A 100 14.89 8.62 0.94
C GLU A 100 13.76 9.41 0.29
N CYS A 101 12.51 8.97 0.44
CA CYS A 101 11.34 9.66 -0.10
C CYS A 101 10.84 10.85 0.75
N HIS A 102 11.41 11.09 1.93
CA HIS A 102 10.89 12.07 2.89
C HIS A 102 11.43 13.49 2.68
#